data_AF-A0A923AN77-F1
#
_entry.id   AF-A0A923AN77-F1
#
_cell.length_a   1.000
_cell.length_b   1.000
_cell.length_c   1.000
_cell.angle_alpha   90.00
_cell.angle_beta   90.00
_cell.angle_gamma   90.00
#
_symmetry.space_group_name_H-M   'P 1'
#
loop_
_entity.id
_entity.type
_entity.pdbx_description
1 polymer ?
#
loop_
_entity_poly.entity_id
_entity_poly.type
_entity_poly.pdbx_seq_one_letter_code
_entity_poly.pdbx_strand_id
1 'polypeptide(L)'
;MRVKAAVAAMCAAILYFSPALAQDVTLVAREGGIVLTGSLQGYDGAFYRIETSYGMLTVDGQGVICEGPACPDLTAPKAVIRIVGTSDAAGALLPGLFRAFAEGRGLVFEASDAKAFEARILDPESRAELAEISFVPMSPAAATVALSNGDADLKLSFLAEPGFGSHSLAMDALVAIVAPDNPTPEISTTNLARVLVGEIDNWSAVGGPDMPIVLHALRPEADLQLALTKRLGAPIAAEVLHADQQSLAAAVAMDPWAIGITGRSAVPPARRIPLTDSCGFPLMPTPLAVKAEDYPLALPVILLVPQRRLPLMAREFLDFLRTPVAQSVIAGGGYVDRSATRQPMTADGLRLINAIQGAGDDVTLADLKRLVNLMDGADRLSLTFRFEDGSSTLDAQSRDNLADLAQLIASGQFRDQRLVLAGFSDGSGAAPANLALSVERAARVVQELAAIAPDLAPEALPVIDGFGEALPMACDETAIGRQLNRRVELWLVPDFAGPAPGADPL
;
A
#
# COMPACT_ATOMS: atom_id res chain seq x y z
N MET A 1 -3.66 -47.91 77.23
CA MET A 1 -3.23 -47.56 75.85
C MET A 1 -3.14 -48.85 75.05
N ARG A 2 -4.12 -49.12 74.17
CA ARG A 2 -4.22 -50.38 73.42
C ARG A 2 -4.26 -50.06 71.93
N VAL A 3 -3.34 -50.70 71.22
CA VAL A 3 -3.25 -50.84 69.76
C VAL A 3 -4.60 -51.33 69.20
N LYS A 4 -5.08 -50.72 68.11
CA LYS A 4 -6.12 -51.31 67.27
C LYS A 4 -5.69 -51.29 65.81
N ALA A 5 -5.92 -52.44 65.19
CA ALA A 5 -5.42 -52.89 63.91
C ALA A 5 -6.14 -52.24 62.72
N ALA A 6 -5.43 -52.25 61.61
CA ALA A 6 -5.87 -51.88 60.27
C ALA A 6 -6.95 -52.82 59.72
N VAL A 7 -7.85 -52.27 58.91
CA VAL A 7 -8.56 -52.99 57.84
C VAL A 7 -8.51 -52.10 56.61
N ALA A 8 -7.80 -52.55 55.59
CA ALA A 8 -7.75 -51.95 54.27
C ALA A 8 -8.91 -52.50 53.42
N ALA A 9 -9.71 -51.62 52.84
CA ALA A 9 -10.67 -51.96 51.80
C ALA A 9 -10.19 -51.34 50.48
N MET A 10 -9.64 -52.18 49.61
CA MET A 10 -9.19 -51.82 48.27
C MET A 10 -10.38 -51.96 47.31
N CYS A 11 -11.00 -50.86 46.93
CA CYS A 11 -11.95 -50.82 45.82
C CYS A 11 -11.20 -50.46 44.53
N ALA A 12 -11.05 -51.44 43.65
CA ALA A 12 -10.51 -51.24 42.31
C ALA A 12 -11.53 -50.49 41.45
N ALA A 13 -11.25 -49.23 41.12
CA ALA A 13 -11.95 -48.50 40.08
C ALA A 13 -11.44 -49.00 38.72
N ILE A 14 -12.27 -49.78 38.02
CA ILE A 14 -12.03 -50.17 36.62
C ILE A 14 -12.29 -48.92 35.78
N LEU A 15 -11.22 -48.22 35.41
CA LEU A 15 -11.22 -47.20 34.37
C LEU A 15 -11.42 -47.90 33.02
N TYR A 16 -12.61 -47.77 32.44
CA TYR A 16 -12.84 -48.06 31.03
C TYR A 16 -12.08 -47.01 30.20
N PHE A 17 -10.85 -47.34 29.80
CA PHE A 17 -10.20 -46.66 28.68
C PHE A 17 -10.85 -47.15 27.40
N SER A 18 -11.74 -46.36 26.82
CA SER A 18 -12.10 -46.52 25.42
C SER A 18 -10.86 -46.19 24.58
N PRO A 19 -10.38 -47.08 23.69
CA PRO A 19 -9.37 -46.68 22.73
C PRO A 19 -9.99 -45.62 21.82
N ALA A 20 -9.34 -44.46 21.70
CA ALA A 20 -9.63 -43.52 20.63
C ALA A 20 -9.29 -44.24 19.32
N LEU A 21 -10.31 -44.76 18.64
CA LEU A 21 -10.14 -45.32 17.31
C LEU A 21 -9.75 -44.15 16.40
N ALA A 22 -8.56 -44.25 15.81
CA ALA A 22 -8.21 -43.51 14.63
C ALA A 22 -9.31 -43.74 13.58
N GLN A 23 -10.00 -42.68 13.18
CA GLN A 23 -11.14 -42.76 12.26
C GLN A 23 -10.67 -42.37 10.86
N ASP A 24 -11.09 -43.14 9.87
CA ASP A 24 -10.67 -42.96 8.47
C ASP A 24 -11.35 -41.75 7.82
N VAL A 25 -10.62 -41.11 6.89
CA VAL A 25 -11.08 -40.03 6.02
C VAL A 25 -10.72 -40.33 4.57
N THR A 26 -11.57 -39.87 3.66
CA THR A 26 -11.35 -39.90 2.22
C THR A 26 -11.27 -38.47 1.71
N LEU A 27 -10.15 -38.09 1.10
CA LEU A 27 -9.96 -36.80 0.44
C LEU A 27 -10.10 -36.98 -1.07
N VAL A 28 -11.10 -36.32 -1.65
CA VAL A 28 -11.41 -36.37 -3.09
C VAL A 28 -11.01 -35.05 -3.73
N ALA A 29 -10.17 -35.07 -4.76
CA ALA A 29 -9.80 -33.84 -5.49
C ALA A 29 -11.03 -33.18 -6.13
N ARG A 30 -11.17 -31.86 -5.98
CA ARG A 30 -12.32 -31.09 -6.52
C ARG A 30 -12.43 -31.14 -8.04
N GLU A 31 -11.30 -31.19 -8.73
CA GLU A 31 -11.25 -31.31 -10.20
C GLU A 31 -11.36 -32.76 -10.71
N GLY A 32 -11.56 -33.72 -9.79
CA GLY A 32 -11.64 -35.15 -10.08
C GLY A 32 -10.28 -35.82 -10.30
N GLY A 33 -10.28 -37.16 -10.32
CA GLY A 33 -9.13 -37.97 -10.74
C GLY A 33 -8.18 -38.46 -9.64
N ILE A 34 -8.22 -37.90 -8.43
CA ILE A 34 -7.39 -38.34 -7.30
C ILE A 34 -8.25 -38.54 -6.06
N VAL A 35 -8.16 -39.73 -5.47
CA VAL A 35 -8.81 -40.10 -4.20
C VAL A 35 -7.75 -40.62 -3.25
N LEU A 36 -7.62 -39.98 -2.09
CA LEU A 36 -6.69 -40.38 -1.04
C LEU A 36 -7.50 -40.88 0.16
N THR A 37 -7.17 -42.06 0.68
CA THR A 37 -7.84 -42.64 1.85
C THR A 37 -6.82 -42.94 2.93
N GLY A 38 -7.13 -42.62 4.19
CA GLY A 38 -6.24 -42.85 5.32
C GLY A 38 -6.83 -42.36 6.64
N SER A 39 -6.07 -42.50 7.73
CA SER A 39 -6.46 -42.00 9.06
C SER A 39 -6.12 -40.52 9.21
N LEU A 40 -7.06 -39.70 9.69
CA LEU A 40 -6.80 -38.27 9.93
C LEU A 40 -5.95 -38.08 11.19
N GLN A 41 -4.77 -37.49 11.02
CA GLN A 41 -3.85 -37.15 12.11
C GLN A 41 -4.02 -35.70 12.58
N GLY A 42 -4.55 -34.82 11.73
CA GLY A 42 -4.90 -33.44 12.10
C GLY A 42 -5.29 -32.59 10.90
N TYR A 43 -6.00 -31.49 11.18
CA TYR A 43 -6.35 -30.45 10.21
C TYR A 43 -6.06 -29.07 10.81
N ASP A 44 -5.36 -28.23 10.07
CA ASP A 44 -4.89 -26.91 10.55
C ASP A 44 -5.67 -25.72 9.97
N GLY A 45 -6.83 -25.98 9.35
CA GLY A 45 -7.64 -24.98 8.65
C GLY A 45 -7.28 -24.78 7.17
N ALA A 46 -6.21 -25.43 6.68
CA ALA A 46 -5.95 -25.49 5.24
C ALA A 46 -5.37 -26.82 4.79
N PHE A 47 -4.60 -27.53 5.61
CA PHE A 47 -3.99 -28.80 5.22
C PHE A 47 -4.52 -29.95 6.07
N TYR A 48 -4.87 -31.05 5.40
CA TYR A 48 -5.12 -32.32 6.03
C TYR A 48 -3.80 -33.07 6.18
N ARG A 49 -3.49 -33.52 7.40
CA ARG A 49 -2.44 -34.51 7.65
C ARG A 49 -3.11 -35.87 7.78
N ILE A 50 -2.90 -36.72 6.78
CA ILE A 50 -3.49 -38.06 6.75
C ILE A 50 -2.38 -39.12 6.71
N GLU A 51 -2.56 -40.19 7.47
CA GLU A 51 -1.72 -41.37 7.40
C GLU A 51 -2.32 -42.34 6.38
N THR A 52 -1.65 -42.51 5.25
CA THR A 52 -2.10 -43.38 4.15
C THR A 52 -1.27 -44.65 4.09
N SER A 53 -1.65 -45.60 3.23
CA SER A 53 -0.82 -46.79 2.93
C SER A 53 0.56 -46.45 2.35
N TYR A 54 0.74 -45.23 1.84
CA TYR A 54 2.00 -44.72 1.28
C TYR A 54 2.81 -43.90 2.29
N GLY A 55 2.34 -43.80 3.54
CA GLY A 55 2.93 -42.99 4.60
C GLY A 55 2.13 -41.70 4.85
N MET A 56 2.75 -40.81 5.63
CA MET A 56 2.15 -39.52 6.00
C MET A 56 2.10 -38.56 4.81
N LEU A 57 0.90 -38.08 4.48
CA LEU A 57 0.67 -37.08 3.45
C LEU A 57 0.08 -35.81 4.07
N THR A 58 0.53 -34.67 3.55
CA THR A 58 -0.06 -33.36 3.84
C THR A 58 -0.73 -32.87 2.56
N VAL A 59 -2.04 -32.69 2.61
CA VAL A 59 -2.89 -32.42 1.44
C VAL A 59 -3.57 -31.06 1.62
N ASP A 60 -3.53 -30.23 0.58
CA ASP A 60 -4.23 -28.95 0.59
C ASP A 60 -5.74 -29.16 0.57
N GLY A 61 -6.39 -28.72 1.64
CA GLY A 61 -7.82 -28.77 1.89
C GLY A 61 -8.65 -27.86 0.99
N GLN A 62 -8.06 -26.88 0.32
CA GLN A 62 -8.76 -26.12 -0.73
C GLN A 62 -8.99 -27.00 -1.98
N GLY A 63 -8.03 -27.88 -2.29
CA GLY A 63 -8.07 -28.75 -3.46
C GLY A 63 -8.90 -30.02 -3.30
N VAL A 64 -9.37 -30.34 -2.09
CA VAL A 64 -10.04 -31.61 -1.79
C VAL A 64 -11.33 -31.45 -0.99
N ILE A 65 -12.24 -32.40 -1.16
CA ILE A 65 -13.43 -32.59 -0.34
C ILE A 65 -13.14 -33.73 0.64
N CYS A 66 -13.33 -33.50 1.93
CA CYS A 66 -13.18 -34.53 2.96
C CYS A 66 -14.51 -35.23 3.18
N GLU A 67 -14.51 -36.55 3.02
CA GLU A 67 -15.63 -37.43 3.33
C GLU A 67 -15.23 -38.43 4.43
N GLY A 68 -16.08 -38.61 5.44
CA GLY A 68 -15.84 -39.56 6.53
C GLY A 68 -16.19 -39.00 7.92
N PRO A 69 -16.31 -39.88 8.92
CA PRO A 69 -16.71 -39.50 10.28
C PRO A 69 -15.66 -38.68 11.03
N ALA A 70 -14.39 -38.78 10.62
CA ALA A 70 -13.28 -37.97 11.17
C ALA A 70 -13.10 -36.64 10.46
N CYS A 71 -13.83 -36.36 9.37
CA CYS A 71 -13.71 -35.07 8.71
C CYS A 71 -14.14 -33.98 9.70
N PRO A 72 -13.27 -32.99 9.97
CA PRO A 72 -13.65 -31.84 10.77
C PRO A 72 -14.87 -31.21 10.11
N ASP A 73 -15.86 -30.79 10.91
CA ASP A 73 -17.04 -30.11 10.42
C ASP A 73 -16.59 -28.94 9.52
N LEU A 74 -16.81 -29.07 8.21
CA LEU A 74 -16.30 -28.13 7.20
C LEU A 74 -17.13 -26.85 7.14
N THR A 75 -17.97 -26.60 8.15
CA THR A 75 -18.28 -25.23 8.54
C THR A 75 -16.96 -24.60 9.02
N ALA A 76 -16.23 -24.00 8.08
CA ALA A 76 -15.00 -23.29 8.38
C ALA A 76 -15.24 -22.45 9.65
N PRO A 77 -14.42 -22.59 10.70
CA PRO A 77 -14.69 -21.92 11.96
C PRO A 77 -14.87 -20.43 11.68
N LYS A 78 -15.95 -19.86 12.21
CA LYS A 78 -16.29 -18.43 12.09
C LYS A 78 -15.01 -17.60 12.17
N ALA A 79 -14.67 -16.91 11.09
CA ALA A 79 -13.45 -16.13 11.03
C ALA A 79 -13.62 -14.89 11.90
N VAL A 80 -12.77 -14.71 12.90
CA VAL A 80 -12.72 -13.48 13.69
C VAL A 80 -11.57 -12.64 13.15
N ILE A 81 -11.88 -11.44 12.66
CA ILE A 81 -10.91 -10.51 12.06
C ILE A 81 -10.91 -9.23 12.90
N ARG A 82 -9.86 -9.06 13.71
CA ARG A 82 -9.71 -7.90 14.60
C ARG A 82 -8.70 -6.92 14.03
N ILE A 83 -9.16 -5.71 13.76
CA ILE A 83 -8.35 -4.65 13.16
C ILE A 83 -8.14 -3.54 14.20
N VAL A 84 -6.93 -3.03 14.29
CA VAL A 84 -6.57 -1.93 15.21
C VAL A 84 -5.80 -0.85 14.48
N GLY A 85 -5.72 0.37 15.03
CA GLY A 85 -4.84 1.43 14.53
C GLY A 85 -5.55 2.75 14.27
N THR A 86 -5.19 3.42 13.18
CA THR A 86 -5.65 4.79 12.86
C THR A 86 -7.13 4.85 12.48
N SER A 87 -7.89 5.75 13.11
CA SER A 87 -9.36 5.84 12.97
C SER A 87 -9.82 6.40 11.64
N ASP A 88 -9.14 7.42 11.12
CA ASP A 88 -9.66 8.21 9.99
C ASP A 88 -9.70 7.37 8.71
N ALA A 89 -8.60 6.70 8.40
CA ALA A 89 -8.54 5.78 7.26
C ALA A 89 -9.41 4.55 7.46
N ALA A 90 -9.54 4.05 8.70
CA ALA A 90 -10.37 2.88 8.98
C ALA A 90 -11.85 3.15 8.71
N GLY A 91 -12.37 4.29 9.18
CA GLY A 91 -13.77 4.68 8.98
C GLY A 91 -14.12 4.92 7.51
N ALA A 92 -13.18 5.45 6.72
CA ALA A 92 -13.37 5.70 5.30
C ALA A 92 -13.26 4.44 4.42
N LEU A 93 -12.37 3.51 4.76
CA LEU A 93 -12.01 2.38 3.88
C LEU A 93 -12.66 1.06 4.28
N LEU A 94 -12.60 0.66 5.55
CA LEU A 94 -12.95 -0.71 5.97
C LEU A 94 -14.41 -1.08 5.68
N PRO A 95 -15.43 -0.23 5.97
CA PRO A 95 -16.82 -0.60 5.72
C PRO A 95 -17.10 -0.86 4.24
N GLY A 96 -16.60 0.00 3.35
CA GLY A 96 -16.77 -0.16 1.91
C GLY A 96 -16.04 -1.39 1.37
N LEU A 97 -14.81 -1.64 1.85
CA LEU A 97 -13.99 -2.76 1.40
C LEU A 97 -14.57 -4.10 1.81
N PHE A 98 -15.00 -4.27 3.07
CA PHE A 98 -15.60 -5.52 3.52
C PHE A 98 -16.97 -5.78 2.88
N ARG A 99 -17.75 -4.72 2.62
CA ARG A 99 -18.99 -4.83 1.86
C ARG A 99 -18.73 -5.35 0.46
N ALA A 100 -17.84 -4.71 -0.29
CA ALA A 100 -17.50 -5.11 -1.65
C ALA A 100 -16.87 -6.52 -1.70
N PHE A 101 -16.07 -6.88 -0.70
CA PHE A 101 -15.49 -8.22 -0.53
C PHE A 101 -16.56 -9.31 -0.40
N ALA A 102 -17.59 -9.05 0.42
CA ALA A 102 -18.69 -9.98 0.65
C ALA A 102 -19.62 -10.07 -0.57
N GLU A 103 -20.03 -8.93 -1.13
CA GLU A 103 -20.88 -8.84 -2.31
C GLU A 103 -20.23 -9.53 -3.53
N GLY A 104 -18.93 -9.34 -3.73
CA GLY A 104 -18.17 -10.00 -4.80
C GLY A 104 -18.10 -11.53 -4.67
N ARG A 105 -18.44 -12.09 -3.49
CA ARG A 105 -18.53 -13.53 -3.23
C ARG A 105 -19.97 -14.04 -3.12
N GLY A 106 -20.96 -13.18 -3.35
CA GLY A 106 -22.38 -13.51 -3.15
C GLY A 106 -22.75 -13.73 -1.67
N LEU A 107 -21.96 -13.20 -0.74
CA LEU A 107 -22.22 -13.27 0.70
C LEU A 107 -22.99 -12.04 1.18
N VAL A 108 -23.62 -12.15 2.34
CA VAL A 108 -24.35 -11.03 2.95
C VAL A 108 -23.43 -10.28 3.91
N PHE A 109 -23.37 -8.96 3.76
CA PHE A 109 -22.64 -8.06 4.67
C PHE A 109 -23.61 -7.29 5.57
N GLU A 110 -23.38 -7.35 6.87
CA GLU A 110 -24.16 -6.60 7.87
C GLU A 110 -23.20 -5.83 8.77
N ALA A 111 -23.37 -4.51 8.86
CA ALA A 111 -22.59 -3.65 9.75
C ALA A 111 -23.47 -3.05 10.83
N SER A 112 -22.89 -2.83 12.00
CA SER A 112 -23.49 -2.06 13.08
C SER A 112 -23.38 -0.56 12.80
N ASP A 113 -24.40 0.23 13.17
CA ASP A 113 -24.37 1.70 13.15
C ASP A 113 -23.59 2.30 14.34
N ALA A 114 -22.91 1.48 15.14
CA ALA A 114 -22.16 1.92 16.31
C ALA A 114 -20.91 2.75 15.93
N LYS A 115 -20.44 3.59 16.88
CA LYS A 115 -19.21 4.40 16.73
C LYS A 115 -17.95 3.56 16.50
N ALA A 116 -17.94 2.30 16.94
CA ALA A 116 -16.90 1.33 16.63
C ALA A 116 -17.39 0.47 15.46
N PHE A 117 -16.56 0.32 14.42
CA PHE A 117 -16.93 -0.48 13.27
C PHE A 117 -16.93 -1.96 13.65
N GLU A 118 -18.13 -2.54 13.66
CA GLU A 118 -18.39 -3.97 13.83
C GLU A 118 -19.23 -4.44 12.67
N ALA A 119 -18.84 -5.56 12.05
CA ALA A 119 -19.55 -6.13 10.92
C ALA A 119 -19.51 -7.65 10.92
N ARG A 120 -20.43 -8.24 10.18
CA ARG A 120 -20.56 -9.69 10.00
C ARG A 120 -20.69 -10.00 8.52
N ILE A 121 -20.13 -11.14 8.12
CA ILE A 121 -20.35 -11.73 6.80
C ILE A 121 -21.11 -13.03 7.02
N LEU A 122 -22.24 -13.18 6.34
CA LEU A 122 -23.13 -14.33 6.49
C LEU A 122 -23.32 -15.08 5.19
N ASP A 123 -23.58 -16.38 5.33
CA ASP A 123 -24.09 -17.20 4.24
C ASP A 123 -25.50 -16.72 3.82
N PRO A 124 -25.77 -16.56 2.52
CA PRO A 124 -27.04 -15.98 2.05
C PRO A 124 -28.27 -16.85 2.32
N GLU A 125 -28.11 -18.18 2.37
CA GLU A 125 -29.23 -19.12 2.52
C GLU A 125 -29.46 -19.51 3.99
N SER A 126 -28.42 -20.03 4.64
CA SER A 126 -28.47 -20.54 6.00
C SER A 126 -28.40 -19.45 7.05
N ARG A 127 -27.95 -18.24 6.67
CA ARG A 127 -27.69 -17.12 7.58
C ARG A 127 -26.61 -17.42 8.64
N ALA A 128 -25.80 -18.46 8.41
CA ALA A 128 -24.66 -18.78 9.27
C ALA A 128 -23.62 -17.65 9.24
N GLU A 129 -23.09 -17.28 10.40
CA GLU A 129 -22.02 -16.28 10.50
C GLU A 129 -20.68 -16.89 10.05
N LEU A 130 -20.19 -16.43 8.89
CA LEU A 130 -18.93 -16.88 8.32
C LEU A 130 -17.74 -16.05 8.83
N ALA A 131 -17.97 -14.77 9.12
CA ALA A 131 -16.98 -13.91 9.76
C ALA A 131 -17.59 -12.84 10.68
N GLU A 132 -16.82 -12.46 11.68
CA GLU A 132 -16.99 -11.28 12.51
C GLU A 132 -15.77 -10.38 12.35
N ILE A 133 -16.04 -9.11 12.08
CA ILE A 133 -15.04 -8.08 11.79
C ILE A 133 -15.22 -6.97 12.81
N SER A 134 -14.11 -6.52 13.39
CA SER A 134 -14.11 -5.38 14.31
C SER A 134 -12.95 -4.46 14.03
N PHE A 135 -13.15 -3.16 14.25
CA PHE A 135 -12.09 -2.17 14.29
C PHE A 135 -12.11 -1.41 15.62
N VAL A 136 -10.96 -1.36 16.28
CA VAL A 136 -10.75 -0.60 17.52
C VAL A 136 -9.66 0.44 17.31
N PRO A 137 -9.96 1.75 17.44
CA PRO A 137 -8.95 2.78 17.34
C PRO A 137 -7.96 2.67 18.51
N MET A 138 -6.67 2.69 18.22
CA MET A 138 -5.61 2.54 19.21
C MET A 138 -4.44 3.46 18.87
N SER A 139 -3.68 3.89 19.89
CA SER A 139 -2.40 4.53 19.63
C SER A 139 -1.44 3.53 18.93
N PRO A 140 -0.48 4.00 18.13
CA PRO A 140 0.38 3.09 17.37
C PRO A 140 1.11 2.07 18.25
N ALA A 141 1.62 2.49 19.41
CA ALA A 141 2.28 1.60 20.36
C ALA A 141 1.32 0.53 20.93
N ALA A 142 0.10 0.90 21.31
CA ALA A 142 -0.89 -0.05 21.81
C ALA A 142 -1.35 -1.03 20.71
N ALA A 143 -1.55 -0.53 19.49
CA ALA A 143 -1.89 -1.35 18.33
C ALA A 143 -0.80 -2.38 18.01
N THR A 144 0.48 -1.99 18.11
CA THR A 144 1.63 -2.91 17.92
C THR A 144 1.65 -4.01 18.98
N VAL A 145 1.40 -3.67 20.25
CA VAL A 145 1.30 -4.66 21.33
C VAL A 145 0.14 -5.62 21.07
N ALA A 146 -1.04 -5.10 20.70
CA ALA A 146 -2.21 -5.94 20.42
C ALA A 146 -1.96 -6.91 19.25
N LEU A 147 -1.32 -6.43 18.17
CA LEU A 147 -0.95 -7.27 17.03
C LEU A 147 0.08 -8.34 17.43
N SER A 148 1.06 -7.99 18.26
CA SER A 148 2.13 -8.90 18.72
C SER A 148 1.59 -10.02 19.62
N ASN A 149 0.65 -9.69 20.51
CA ASN A 149 0.07 -10.63 21.47
C ASN A 149 -1.00 -11.55 20.84
N GLY A 150 -1.42 -11.28 19.60
CA GLY A 150 -2.52 -11.98 18.95
C GLY A 150 -3.92 -11.49 19.36
N ASP A 151 -3.98 -10.36 20.07
CA ASP A 151 -5.23 -9.66 20.41
C ASP A 151 -5.82 -8.98 19.16
N ALA A 152 -5.00 -8.66 18.16
CA ALA A 152 -5.42 -8.19 16.84
C ALA A 152 -4.82 -9.05 15.70
N ASP A 153 -5.50 -9.08 14.56
CA ASP A 153 -5.09 -9.80 13.34
C ASP A 153 -4.45 -8.87 12.31
N LEU A 154 -4.90 -7.62 12.24
CA LEU A 154 -4.40 -6.60 11.31
C LEU A 154 -4.21 -5.28 12.06
N LYS A 155 -3.20 -4.50 11.68
CA LYS A 155 -3.04 -3.12 12.11
C LYS A 155 -3.03 -2.17 10.92
N LEU A 156 -3.93 -1.19 10.92
CA LEU A 156 -3.92 -0.10 9.94
C LEU A 156 -2.97 0.99 10.40
N SER A 157 -2.00 1.34 9.56
CA SER A 157 -0.88 2.23 9.89
C SER A 157 -0.49 3.10 8.68
N PHE A 158 0.23 4.19 8.93
CA PHE A 158 0.98 4.92 7.88
C PHE A 158 2.48 4.56 7.86
N LEU A 159 2.94 3.78 8.84
CA LEU A 159 4.35 3.43 9.03
C LEU A 159 4.53 1.92 9.07
N ALA A 160 5.49 1.44 8.28
CA ALA A 160 5.97 0.06 8.36
C ALA A 160 6.71 -0.17 9.68
N GLU A 161 6.57 -1.38 10.23
CA GLU A 161 7.20 -1.79 11.49
C GLU A 161 8.01 -3.07 11.31
N PRO A 162 9.27 -3.11 11.80
CA PRO A 162 10.06 -4.34 11.79
C PRO A 162 9.33 -5.48 12.51
N GLY A 163 9.44 -6.69 11.94
CA GLY A 163 8.81 -7.89 12.52
C GLY A 163 7.37 -8.15 12.05
N PHE A 164 6.78 -7.25 11.26
CA PHE A 164 5.47 -7.45 10.62
C PHE A 164 5.61 -7.49 9.09
N GLY A 165 4.74 -8.27 8.44
CA GLY A 165 4.51 -8.08 7.01
C GLY A 165 3.73 -6.78 6.78
N SER A 166 3.89 -6.18 5.62
CA SER A 166 3.21 -4.94 5.25
C SER A 166 2.49 -5.13 3.92
N HIS A 167 1.19 -4.87 3.90
CA HIS A 167 0.37 -4.82 2.69
C HIS A 167 -0.06 -3.37 2.44
N SER A 168 0.41 -2.77 1.35
CA SER A 168 -0.04 -1.42 0.99
C SER A 168 -1.51 -1.47 0.51
N LEU A 169 -2.37 -0.74 1.22
CA LEU A 169 -3.81 -0.69 1.01
C LEU A 169 -4.17 0.46 0.06
N ALA A 170 -3.65 1.66 0.33
CA ALA A 170 -3.92 2.88 -0.41
C ALA A 170 -2.75 3.86 -0.25
N MET A 171 -2.84 5.00 -0.91
CA MET A 171 -2.00 6.17 -0.69
C MET A 171 -2.86 7.35 -0.25
N ASP A 172 -2.30 8.26 0.52
CA ASP A 172 -2.82 9.60 0.73
C ASP A 172 -1.70 10.61 0.43
N ALA A 173 -2.05 11.89 0.42
CA ALA A 173 -1.11 12.99 0.32
C ALA A 173 -1.29 13.88 1.54
N LEU A 174 -0.22 14.10 2.32
CA LEU A 174 -0.27 15.15 3.32
C LEU A 174 -0.26 16.49 2.61
N VAL A 175 -1.17 17.37 3.00
CA VAL A 175 -1.33 18.71 2.42
C VAL A 175 -1.31 19.73 3.55
N ALA A 176 -0.71 20.87 3.27
CA ALA A 176 -0.85 22.02 4.14
C ALA A 176 -2.23 22.64 3.93
N ILE A 177 -2.89 22.96 5.03
CA ILE A 177 -4.20 23.58 5.06
C ILE A 177 -4.13 24.92 5.79
N VAL A 178 -4.93 25.86 5.32
CA VAL A 178 -5.12 27.22 5.86
C VAL A 178 -6.60 27.56 5.83
N ALA A 179 -7.00 28.65 6.49
CA ALA A 179 -8.35 29.16 6.34
C ALA A 179 -8.69 29.53 4.88
N PRO A 180 -9.96 29.42 4.46
CA PRO A 180 -10.37 29.80 3.11
C PRO A 180 -10.02 31.24 2.71
N ASP A 181 -10.00 32.17 3.66
CA ASP A 181 -9.71 33.60 3.47
C ASP A 181 -8.25 33.99 3.74
N ASN A 182 -7.38 33.03 4.10
CA ASN A 182 -5.94 33.28 4.19
C ASN A 182 -5.40 33.72 2.81
N PRO A 183 -4.75 34.90 2.71
CA PRO A 183 -4.35 35.50 1.43
C PRO A 183 -3.06 34.92 0.84
N THR A 184 -2.34 34.07 1.57
CA THR A 184 -1.06 33.51 1.11
C THR A 184 -1.32 32.50 -0.02
N PRO A 185 -0.70 32.70 -1.21
CA PRO A 185 -1.02 31.92 -2.39
C PRO A 185 -0.41 30.51 -2.39
N GLU A 186 0.80 30.37 -1.84
CA GLU A 186 1.59 29.13 -1.83
C GLU A 186 2.64 29.16 -0.71
N ILE A 187 3.25 28.01 -0.43
CA ILE A 187 4.38 27.91 0.49
C ILE A 187 5.38 26.87 -0.02
N SER A 188 6.67 27.18 0.00
CA SER A 188 7.68 26.19 -0.37
C SER A 188 7.81 25.10 0.69
N THR A 189 8.16 23.88 0.30
CA THR A 189 8.38 22.76 1.23
C THR A 189 9.44 23.06 2.28
N THR A 190 10.49 23.79 1.91
CA THR A 190 11.53 24.26 2.84
C THR A 190 10.97 25.23 3.88
N ASN A 191 10.17 26.22 3.46
CA ASN A 191 9.53 27.15 4.38
C ASN A 191 8.49 26.46 5.26
N LEU A 192 7.70 25.55 4.70
CA LEU A 192 6.76 24.74 5.46
C LEU A 192 7.46 23.95 6.57
N ALA A 193 8.58 23.28 6.26
CA ALA A 193 9.36 22.57 7.26
C ALA A 193 9.84 23.49 8.39
N ARG A 194 10.32 24.70 8.05
CA ARG A 194 10.75 25.72 9.02
C ARG A 194 9.60 26.25 9.88
N VAL A 195 8.40 26.41 9.32
CA VAL A 195 7.18 26.72 10.06
C VAL A 195 6.84 25.59 11.04
N LEU A 196 6.88 24.33 10.58
CA LEU A 196 6.53 23.17 11.40
C LEU A 196 7.45 23.00 12.62
N VAL A 197 8.73 23.38 12.52
CA VAL A 197 9.69 23.33 13.65
C VAL A 197 9.76 24.63 14.45
N GLY A 198 8.98 25.66 14.08
CA GLY A 198 8.91 26.95 14.78
C GLY A 198 10.06 27.92 14.47
N GLU A 199 10.85 27.70 13.42
CA GLU A 199 11.86 28.66 12.95
C GLU A 199 11.27 29.85 12.20
N ILE A 200 10.07 29.68 11.64
CA ILE A 200 9.28 30.74 11.02
C ILE A 200 7.95 30.83 11.76
N ASP A 201 7.68 32.00 12.33
CA ASP A 201 6.50 32.29 13.14
C ASP A 201 5.63 33.43 12.59
N ASN A 202 5.96 33.98 11.41
CA ASN A 202 5.24 35.08 10.79
C ASN A 202 5.06 34.86 9.27
N TRP A 203 3.85 35.12 8.78
CA TRP A 203 3.45 34.94 7.39
C TRP A 203 4.26 35.81 6.40
N SER A 204 4.77 36.97 6.83
CA SER A 204 5.60 37.83 5.98
C SER A 204 6.91 37.16 5.53
N ALA A 205 7.42 36.21 6.32
CA ALA A 205 8.63 35.47 5.97
C ALA A 205 8.41 34.45 4.83
N VAL A 206 7.16 34.14 4.49
CA VAL A 206 6.77 33.20 3.43
C VAL A 206 5.95 33.85 2.32
N GLY A 207 6.00 35.17 2.21
CA GLY A 207 5.30 35.94 1.16
C GLY A 207 3.83 36.26 1.47
N GLY A 208 3.38 36.00 2.70
CA GLY A 208 2.08 36.43 3.21
C GLY A 208 2.12 37.83 3.86
N PRO A 209 1.02 38.25 4.51
CA PRO A 209 0.97 39.51 5.26
C PRO A 209 1.78 39.44 6.56
N ASP A 210 2.10 40.60 7.15
CA ASP A 210 2.78 40.68 8.45
C ASP A 210 1.84 40.32 9.60
N MET A 211 1.66 39.01 9.80
CA MET A 211 0.80 38.41 10.80
C MET A 211 1.46 37.16 11.39
N PRO A 212 1.26 36.89 12.69
CA PRO A 212 1.82 35.70 13.32
C PRO A 212 1.19 34.43 12.73
N ILE A 213 1.95 33.35 12.66
CA ILE A 213 1.49 32.02 12.27
C ILE A 213 0.97 31.29 13.50
N VAL A 214 -0.25 30.74 13.42
CA VAL A 214 -0.81 29.86 14.45
C VAL A 214 -0.71 28.42 13.98
N LEU A 215 0.29 27.68 14.48
CA LEU A 215 0.50 26.30 14.06
C LEU A 215 -0.42 25.34 14.82
N HIS A 216 -1.28 24.64 14.08
CA HIS A 216 -2.12 23.57 14.57
C HIS A 216 -1.55 22.21 14.15
N ALA A 217 -1.65 21.20 15.01
CA ALA A 217 -1.24 19.83 14.70
C ALA A 217 -2.16 18.79 15.31
N LEU A 218 -2.06 17.55 14.85
CA LEU A 218 -2.61 16.42 15.58
C LEU A 218 -1.76 16.17 16.84
N ARG A 219 -2.34 15.51 17.84
CA ARG A 219 -1.57 15.11 19.03
C ARG A 219 -0.36 14.25 18.65
N PRO A 220 0.77 14.35 19.37
CA PRO A 220 2.01 13.65 19.04
C PRO A 220 1.88 12.12 18.92
N GLU A 221 0.92 11.52 19.61
CA GLU A 221 0.63 10.08 19.57
C GLU A 221 -0.21 9.64 18.36
N ALA A 222 -0.76 10.57 17.58
CA ALA A 222 -1.51 10.24 16.38
C ALA A 222 -0.59 9.67 15.31
N ASP A 223 -1.02 8.60 14.64
CA ASP A 223 -0.17 7.86 13.69
C ASP A 223 0.29 8.74 12.51
N LEU A 224 -0.60 9.60 12.00
CA LEU A 224 -0.28 10.58 10.96
C LEU A 224 0.76 11.61 11.43
N GLN A 225 0.65 12.06 12.69
CA GLN A 225 1.57 13.02 13.29
C GLN A 225 2.96 12.40 13.47
N LEU A 226 3.02 11.13 13.88
CA LEU A 226 4.27 10.37 13.99
C LEU A 226 4.91 10.16 12.61
N ALA A 227 4.13 9.83 11.59
CA ALA A 227 4.62 9.71 10.21
C ALA A 227 5.21 11.03 9.70
N LEU A 228 4.50 12.14 9.92
CA LEU A 228 4.98 13.48 9.57
C LEU A 228 6.25 13.87 10.34
N THR A 229 6.29 13.63 11.66
CA THR A 229 7.44 13.93 12.52
C THR A 229 8.67 13.11 12.11
N LYS A 230 8.48 11.81 11.81
CA LYS A 230 9.55 10.94 11.33
C LYS A 230 10.10 11.41 9.98
N ARG A 231 9.23 11.86 9.08
CA ARG A 231 9.62 12.40 7.77
C ARG A 231 10.36 13.74 7.89
N LEU A 232 9.92 14.61 8.80
CA LEU A 232 10.55 15.90 9.08
C LEU A 232 11.92 15.73 9.77
N GLY A 233 12.09 14.66 10.56
CA GLY A 233 13.32 14.41 11.32
C GLY A 233 13.46 15.31 12.56
N ALA A 234 12.43 16.08 12.89
CA ALA A 234 12.39 17.01 14.02
C ALA A 234 10.96 17.05 14.62
N PRO A 235 10.81 17.34 15.92
CA PRO A 235 9.50 17.52 16.54
C PRO A 235 8.79 18.74 15.95
N ILE A 236 7.46 18.65 15.84
CA ILE A 236 6.61 19.74 15.39
C ILE A 236 6.28 20.66 16.56
N ALA A 237 6.52 21.95 16.40
CA ALA A 237 6.42 22.99 17.43
C ALA A 237 4.99 23.54 17.63
N ALA A 238 3.97 22.74 17.34
CA ALA A 238 2.58 23.16 17.43
C ALA A 238 2.09 23.18 18.89
N GLU A 239 1.45 24.28 19.30
CA GLU A 239 0.83 24.38 20.63
C GLU A 239 -0.66 23.99 20.62
N VAL A 240 -1.34 24.18 19.48
CA VAL A 240 -2.77 23.87 19.34
C VAL A 240 -2.91 22.44 18.79
N LEU A 241 -3.31 21.51 19.66
CA LEU A 241 -3.37 20.08 19.36
C LEU A 241 -4.80 19.57 19.18
N HIS A 242 -4.98 18.68 18.20
CA HIS A 242 -6.28 18.13 17.80
C HIS A 242 -6.31 16.62 17.89
N ALA A 243 -7.48 16.07 18.22
CA ALA A 243 -7.69 14.63 18.39
C ALA A 243 -7.65 13.86 17.07
N ASP A 244 -8.17 14.49 16.00
CA ASP A 244 -8.44 13.88 14.71
C ASP A 244 -8.31 14.95 13.61
N GLN A 245 -8.23 14.50 12.35
CA GLN A 245 -8.05 15.42 11.23
C GLN A 245 -9.24 16.35 11.01
N GLN A 246 -10.45 15.92 11.39
CA GLN A 246 -11.66 16.72 11.21
C GLN A 246 -11.69 17.94 12.13
N SER A 247 -11.34 17.76 13.41
CA SER A 247 -11.22 18.85 14.38
C SER A 247 -10.07 19.79 14.03
N LEU A 248 -8.94 19.26 13.55
CA LEU A 248 -7.82 20.06 13.03
C LEU A 248 -8.26 20.95 11.86
N ALA A 249 -8.88 20.36 10.83
CA ALA A 249 -9.34 21.08 9.64
C ALA A 249 -10.40 22.13 9.97
N ALA A 250 -11.36 21.80 10.85
CA ALA A 250 -12.38 22.75 11.29
C ALA A 250 -11.78 23.95 12.04
N ALA A 251 -10.82 23.72 12.94
CA ALA A 251 -10.16 24.79 13.68
C ALA A 251 -9.30 25.68 12.77
N VAL A 252 -8.53 25.09 11.86
CA VAL A 252 -7.73 25.85 10.87
C VAL A 252 -8.63 26.68 9.95
N ALA A 253 -9.79 26.17 9.57
CA ALA A 253 -10.73 26.91 8.73
C ALA A 253 -11.32 28.17 9.38
N MET A 254 -11.29 28.27 10.71
CA MET A 254 -11.87 29.37 11.49
C MET A 254 -10.87 30.48 11.83
N ASP A 255 -9.57 30.25 11.65
CA ASP A 255 -8.52 31.22 11.96
C ASP A 255 -7.72 31.55 10.69
N PRO A 256 -7.85 32.78 10.14
CA PRO A 256 -7.13 33.22 8.95
C PRO A 256 -5.62 33.04 9.02
N TRP A 257 -5.04 32.95 10.22
CA TRP A 257 -3.60 32.84 10.44
C TRP A 257 -3.15 31.46 10.85
N ALA A 258 -4.08 30.51 10.96
CA ALA A 258 -3.77 29.14 11.25
C ALA A 258 -3.23 28.38 10.03
N ILE A 259 -2.28 27.50 10.30
CA ILE A 259 -1.79 26.50 9.36
C ILE A 259 -1.75 25.14 10.05
N GLY A 260 -2.06 24.07 9.31
CA GLY A 260 -1.92 22.70 9.78
C GLY A 260 -1.63 21.74 8.64
N ILE A 261 -1.31 20.49 8.97
CA ILE A 261 -1.12 19.42 7.99
C ILE A 261 -2.18 18.35 8.19
N THR A 262 -2.90 18.01 7.12
CA THR A 262 -3.87 16.88 7.09
C THR A 262 -3.58 15.97 5.92
N GLY A 263 -4.22 14.80 5.86
CA GLY A 263 -4.38 14.07 4.61
C GLY A 263 -5.29 14.84 3.64
N ARG A 264 -5.11 14.58 2.34
CA ARG A 264 -5.92 15.17 1.25
C ARG A 264 -7.39 14.78 1.40
N SER A 265 -7.65 13.61 1.97
CA SER A 265 -8.97 13.07 2.29
C SER A 265 -9.75 13.88 3.34
N ALA A 266 -9.08 14.70 4.16
CA ALA A 266 -9.67 15.38 5.32
C ALA A 266 -9.50 16.92 5.31
N VAL A 267 -9.57 17.54 4.12
CA VAL A 267 -9.35 19.00 3.96
C VAL A 267 -10.55 19.87 4.35
N PRO A 268 -11.79 19.63 3.87
CA PRO A 268 -12.89 20.54 4.14
C PRO A 268 -13.21 20.62 5.64
N PRO A 269 -13.55 21.80 6.20
CA PRO A 269 -13.86 23.05 5.50
C PRO A 269 -12.66 23.98 5.22
N ALA A 270 -11.44 23.57 5.55
CA ALA A 270 -10.24 24.37 5.26
C ALA A 270 -9.91 24.39 3.76
N ARG A 271 -8.94 25.22 3.39
CA ARG A 271 -8.39 25.30 2.03
C ARG A 271 -6.98 24.73 2.01
N ARG A 272 -6.66 23.94 0.98
CA ARG A 272 -5.27 23.55 0.70
C ARG A 272 -4.46 24.76 0.25
N ILE A 273 -3.29 24.97 0.85
CA ILE A 273 -2.28 25.89 0.30
C ILE A 273 -1.40 25.10 -0.68
N PRO A 274 -1.25 25.55 -1.94
CA PRO A 274 -0.29 25.00 -2.90
C PRO A 274 1.11 24.92 -2.31
N LEU A 275 1.77 23.78 -2.54
CA LEU A 275 3.17 23.60 -2.19
C LEU A 275 4.04 23.86 -3.41
N THR A 276 5.18 24.50 -3.19
CA THR A 276 6.25 24.61 -4.18
C THR A 276 7.53 23.97 -3.66
N ASP A 277 8.42 23.61 -4.56
CA ASP A 277 9.79 23.30 -4.17
C ASP A 277 10.60 24.59 -3.92
N SER A 278 11.86 24.48 -3.49
CA SER A 278 12.72 25.62 -3.14
C SER A 278 12.90 26.65 -4.28
N CYS A 279 12.81 26.20 -5.54
CA CYS A 279 12.92 27.02 -6.74
C CYS A 279 11.56 27.50 -7.30
N GLY A 280 10.44 27.25 -6.61
CA GLY A 280 9.10 27.64 -7.05
C GLY A 280 8.38 26.62 -7.94
N PHE A 281 8.93 25.42 -8.13
CA PHE A 281 8.26 24.37 -8.89
C PHE A 281 6.96 23.93 -8.19
N PRO A 282 5.80 23.93 -8.86
CA PRO A 282 4.54 23.56 -8.22
C PRO A 282 4.45 22.07 -7.93
N LEU A 283 4.22 21.72 -6.67
CA LEU A 283 4.08 20.35 -6.19
C LEU A 283 2.61 20.04 -5.97
N MET A 284 1.99 19.42 -6.98
CA MET A 284 0.56 19.11 -6.96
C MET A 284 0.29 17.69 -6.45
N PRO A 285 -0.60 17.49 -5.45
CA PRO A 285 -0.99 16.16 -4.99
C PRO A 285 -2.06 15.54 -5.91
N THR A 286 -1.75 15.40 -7.20
CA THR A 286 -2.63 14.71 -8.16
C THR A 286 -2.61 13.20 -7.89
N PRO A 287 -3.65 12.44 -8.26
CA PRO A 287 -3.63 10.99 -8.11
C PRO A 287 -2.40 10.34 -8.74
N LEU A 288 -2.00 10.75 -9.95
CA LEU A 288 -0.79 10.22 -10.59
C LEU A 288 0.47 10.57 -9.77
N ALA A 289 0.64 11.83 -9.35
CA ALA A 289 1.82 12.26 -8.60
C ALA A 289 1.93 11.57 -7.23
N VAL A 290 0.80 11.24 -6.61
CA VAL A 290 0.77 10.47 -5.35
C VAL A 290 1.12 9.00 -5.59
N LYS A 291 0.55 8.36 -6.62
CA LYS A 291 0.84 6.97 -6.98
C LYS A 291 2.30 6.77 -7.42
N ALA A 292 2.84 7.73 -8.16
CA ALA A 292 4.23 7.73 -8.63
C ALA A 292 5.24 8.22 -7.58
N GLU A 293 4.76 8.66 -6.40
CA GLU A 293 5.58 9.30 -5.37
C GLU A 293 6.41 10.47 -5.91
N ASP A 294 5.83 11.21 -6.84
CA ASP A 294 6.34 12.48 -7.34
C ASP A 294 6.01 13.63 -6.38
N TYR A 295 4.95 13.47 -5.60
CA TYR A 295 4.56 14.41 -4.58
C TYR A 295 5.32 14.12 -3.27
N PRO A 296 6.12 15.07 -2.74
CA PRO A 296 7.06 14.82 -1.64
C PRO A 296 6.41 14.58 -0.28
N LEU A 297 5.09 14.62 -0.18
CA LEU A 297 4.35 14.29 1.01
C LEU A 297 3.32 13.18 0.76
N ALA A 298 3.53 12.36 -0.27
CA ALA A 298 2.82 11.10 -0.45
C ALA A 298 3.09 10.16 0.72
N LEU A 299 2.03 9.51 1.21
CA LEU A 299 2.06 8.68 2.41
C LEU A 299 1.28 7.39 2.15
N PRO A 300 1.88 6.21 2.37
CA PRO A 300 1.16 4.96 2.22
C PRO A 300 0.20 4.73 3.39
N VAL A 301 -0.95 4.16 3.10
CA VAL A 301 -1.86 3.54 4.07
C VAL A 301 -1.62 2.04 3.97
N ILE A 302 -1.16 1.42 5.05
CA ILE A 302 -0.75 0.01 5.04
C ILE A 302 -1.50 -0.80 6.10
N LEU A 303 -1.70 -2.08 5.80
CA LEU A 303 -2.12 -3.10 6.75
C LEU A 303 -0.88 -3.91 7.17
N LEU A 304 -0.51 -3.80 8.43
CA LEU A 304 0.51 -4.64 9.06
C LEU A 304 -0.09 -5.98 9.45
N VAL A 305 0.61 -7.05 9.08
CA VAL A 305 0.23 -8.44 9.33
C VAL A 305 1.27 -9.11 10.25
N PRO A 306 0.83 -9.90 11.25
CA PRO A 306 1.74 -10.61 12.14
C PRO A 306 2.40 -11.80 11.43
N GLN A 307 3.54 -12.25 11.94
CA GLN A 307 4.26 -13.45 11.48
C GLN A 307 3.59 -14.74 12.00
N ARG A 308 2.26 -14.78 11.93
CA ARG A 308 1.43 -15.96 12.25
C ARG A 308 0.38 -16.11 11.17
N ARG A 309 -0.20 -17.30 11.08
CA ARG A 309 -1.25 -17.56 10.10
C ARG A 309 -2.53 -16.80 10.45
N LEU A 310 -3.07 -16.07 9.49
CA LEU A 310 -4.39 -15.43 9.58
C LEU A 310 -5.51 -16.40 9.18
N PRO A 311 -6.76 -16.19 9.66
CA PRO A 311 -7.93 -16.89 9.16
C PRO A 311 -8.01 -16.85 7.64
N LEU A 312 -8.54 -17.90 7.00
CA LEU A 312 -8.61 -17.98 5.53
C LEU A 312 -9.28 -16.74 4.93
N MET A 313 -10.42 -16.31 5.49
CA MET A 313 -11.16 -15.14 5.00
C MET A 313 -10.37 -13.83 5.12
N ALA A 314 -9.50 -13.70 6.13
CA ALA A 314 -8.62 -12.53 6.25
C ALA A 314 -7.53 -12.52 5.17
N ARG A 315 -6.97 -13.70 4.83
CA ARG A 315 -5.98 -13.81 3.73
C ARG A 315 -6.63 -13.51 2.38
N GLU A 316 -7.81 -14.09 2.12
CA GLU A 316 -8.59 -13.79 0.91
C GLU A 316 -9.01 -12.33 0.82
N PHE A 317 -9.27 -11.68 1.96
CA PHE A 317 -9.54 -10.25 2.01
C PHE A 317 -8.30 -9.45 1.60
N LEU A 318 -7.10 -9.80 2.09
CA LEU A 318 -5.85 -9.16 1.66
C LEU A 318 -5.60 -9.33 0.16
N ASP A 319 -5.92 -10.49 -0.42
CA ASP A 319 -5.82 -10.71 -1.87
C ASP A 319 -6.84 -9.88 -2.65
N PHE A 320 -8.08 -9.79 -2.14
CA PHE A 320 -9.14 -8.97 -2.72
C PHE A 320 -8.76 -7.49 -2.83
N LEU A 321 -7.93 -6.97 -1.92
CA LEU A 321 -7.50 -5.57 -1.95
C LEU A 321 -6.80 -5.18 -3.26
N ARG A 322 -6.20 -6.13 -3.99
CA ARG A 322 -5.54 -5.88 -5.28
C ARG A 322 -6.51 -5.83 -6.46
N THR A 323 -7.78 -6.19 -6.27
CA THR A 323 -8.76 -6.27 -7.36
C THR A 323 -9.25 -4.87 -7.79
N PRO A 324 -9.64 -4.69 -9.07
CA PRO A 324 -10.20 -3.42 -9.55
C PRO A 324 -11.41 -2.91 -8.74
N VAL A 325 -12.22 -3.84 -8.20
CA VAL A 325 -13.36 -3.51 -7.35
C VAL A 325 -12.90 -2.84 -6.04
N ALA A 326 -11.91 -3.43 -5.36
CA ALA A 326 -11.34 -2.84 -4.15
C ALA A 326 -10.68 -1.48 -4.44
N GLN A 327 -9.95 -1.36 -5.56
CA GLN A 327 -9.32 -0.10 -5.97
C GLN A 327 -10.34 1.02 -6.21
N SER A 328 -11.50 0.71 -6.81
CA SER A 328 -12.60 1.66 -6.98
C SER A 328 -13.18 2.13 -5.65
N VAL A 329 -13.35 1.21 -4.69
CA VAL A 329 -13.82 1.55 -3.33
C VAL A 329 -12.84 2.46 -2.61
N ILE A 330 -11.53 2.19 -2.71
CA ILE A 330 -10.48 3.04 -2.13
C ILE A 330 -10.54 4.46 -2.68
N ALA A 331 -10.62 4.60 -4.01
CA ALA A 331 -10.75 5.90 -4.67
C ALA A 331 -12.03 6.64 -4.25
N GLY A 332 -13.15 5.92 -4.14
CA GLY A 332 -14.43 6.47 -3.67
C GLY A 332 -14.40 6.96 -2.21
N GLY A 333 -13.53 6.38 -1.38
CA GLY A 333 -13.29 6.81 0.00
C GLY A 333 -12.42 8.07 0.14
N GLY A 334 -12.01 8.70 -0.97
CA GLY A 334 -11.17 9.92 -0.96
C GLY A 334 -9.67 9.66 -0.88
N TYR A 335 -9.25 8.39 -0.78
CA TYR A 335 -7.85 7.96 -0.86
C TYR A 335 -7.40 7.79 -2.30
N VAL A 336 -6.09 7.68 -2.50
CA VAL A 336 -5.50 7.37 -3.80
C VAL A 336 -5.29 5.86 -3.86
N ASP A 337 -5.94 5.23 -4.83
CA ASP A 337 -5.81 3.79 -5.06
C ASP A 337 -4.43 3.43 -5.65
N ARG A 338 -4.12 2.15 -5.77
CA ARG A 338 -2.86 1.62 -6.29
C ARG A 338 -2.91 1.23 -7.77
N SER A 339 -4.08 1.28 -8.43
CA SER A 339 -4.17 0.86 -9.83
C SER A 339 -3.30 1.75 -10.71
N ALA A 340 -2.58 1.12 -11.64
CA ALA A 340 -1.70 1.81 -12.57
C ALA A 340 -2.51 2.79 -13.43
N THR A 341 -2.18 4.08 -13.32
CA THR A 341 -2.86 5.16 -14.05
C THR A 341 -1.99 5.61 -15.21
N ARG A 342 -2.63 5.84 -16.37
CA ARG A 342 -1.97 6.38 -17.55
C ARG A 342 -2.14 7.89 -17.60
N GLN A 343 -1.09 8.62 -17.94
CA GLN A 343 -1.15 10.05 -18.26
C GLN A 343 -0.44 10.30 -19.60
N PRO A 344 -1.12 10.89 -20.60
CA PRO A 344 -0.46 11.23 -21.85
C PRO A 344 0.58 12.31 -21.62
N MET A 345 1.70 12.25 -22.33
CA MET A 345 2.75 13.26 -22.24
C MET A 345 2.23 14.68 -22.47
N THR A 346 1.23 14.84 -23.34
CA THR A 346 0.63 16.15 -23.63
C THR A 346 -0.03 16.80 -22.40
N ALA A 347 -0.41 16.01 -21.39
CA ALA A 347 -0.92 16.50 -20.11
C ALA A 347 0.19 16.90 -19.13
N ASP A 348 1.46 16.65 -19.45
CA ASP A 348 2.62 16.92 -18.59
C ASP A 348 3.45 18.15 -19.04
N GLY A 349 2.76 19.15 -19.59
CA GLY A 349 3.38 20.32 -20.18
C GLY A 349 4.25 21.14 -19.21
N LEU A 350 3.90 21.18 -17.92
CA LEU A 350 4.70 21.88 -16.91
C LEU A 350 6.10 21.26 -16.76
N ARG A 351 6.21 19.94 -16.74
CA ARG A 351 7.51 19.26 -16.67
C ARG A 351 8.36 19.53 -17.90
N LEU A 352 7.76 19.55 -19.09
CA LEU A 352 8.46 19.90 -20.33
C LEU A 352 8.92 21.35 -20.35
N ILE A 353 8.08 22.31 -19.93
CA ILE A 353 8.46 23.72 -19.81
C ILE A 353 9.68 23.85 -18.90
N ASN A 354 9.68 23.15 -17.77
CA ASN A 354 10.78 23.19 -16.81
C ASN A 354 12.06 22.53 -17.34
N ALA A 355 11.94 21.41 -18.06
CA ALA A 355 13.08 20.79 -18.73
C ALA A 355 13.72 21.72 -19.77
N ILE A 356 12.90 22.49 -20.50
CA ILE A 356 13.38 23.46 -21.49
C ILE A 356 14.04 24.66 -20.80
N GLN A 357 13.44 25.17 -19.72
CA GLN A 357 13.98 26.31 -18.96
C GLN A 357 15.29 25.96 -18.24
N GLY A 358 15.44 24.72 -17.77
CA GLY A 358 16.65 24.20 -17.15
C GLY A 358 17.70 23.68 -18.13
N ALA A 359 17.45 23.73 -19.44
CA ALA A 359 18.40 23.27 -20.45
C ALA A 359 19.67 24.12 -20.45
N GLY A 360 20.82 23.47 -20.61
CA GLY A 360 22.13 24.11 -20.51
C GLY A 360 23.26 23.20 -20.98
N ASP A 361 24.44 23.37 -20.41
CA ASP A 361 25.61 22.54 -20.75
C ASP A 361 25.45 21.08 -20.29
N ASP A 362 24.76 20.87 -19.15
CA ASP A 362 24.52 19.53 -18.58
C ASP A 362 23.35 18.79 -19.27
N VAL A 363 22.34 19.52 -19.76
CA VAL A 363 21.20 18.98 -20.51
C VAL A 363 21.05 19.75 -21.81
N THR A 364 21.50 19.17 -22.92
CA THR A 364 21.52 19.86 -24.21
C THR A 364 20.17 19.82 -24.92
N LEU A 365 19.99 20.69 -25.92
CA LEU A 365 18.82 20.62 -26.82
C LEU A 365 18.71 19.26 -27.54
N ALA A 366 19.83 18.58 -27.80
CA ALA A 366 19.81 17.27 -28.42
C ALA A 366 19.22 16.22 -27.47
N ASP A 367 19.54 16.31 -26.18
CA ASP A 367 18.98 15.43 -25.14
C ASP A 367 17.48 15.64 -24.99
N LEU A 368 17.02 16.90 -24.96
CA LEU A 368 15.59 17.22 -24.92
C LEU A 368 14.84 16.74 -26.16
N LYS A 369 15.44 16.85 -27.35
CA LYS A 369 14.82 16.30 -28.58
C LYS A 369 14.70 14.79 -28.52
N ARG A 370 15.70 14.08 -27.99
CA ARG A 370 15.65 12.63 -27.80
C ARG A 370 14.53 12.25 -26.83
N LEU A 371 14.42 12.97 -25.71
CA LEU A 371 13.36 12.81 -24.72
C LEU A 371 11.96 12.97 -25.36
N VAL A 372 11.75 14.10 -26.06
CA VAL A 372 10.46 14.39 -26.73
C VAL A 372 10.13 13.33 -27.79
N ASN A 373 11.11 12.87 -28.57
CA ASN A 373 10.89 11.83 -29.58
C ASN A 373 10.49 10.49 -28.97
N LEU A 374 11.06 10.12 -27.81
CA LEU A 374 10.64 8.90 -27.12
C LEU A 374 9.20 9.01 -26.63
N MET A 375 8.84 10.20 -26.16
CA MET A 375 7.59 10.46 -25.46
C MET A 375 6.45 10.90 -26.40
N ASP A 376 6.72 11.01 -27.69
CA ASP A 376 5.72 11.38 -28.70
C ASP A 376 4.63 10.30 -28.79
N GLY A 377 3.39 10.70 -28.53
CA GLY A 377 2.25 9.80 -28.42
C GLY A 377 2.31 8.80 -27.25
N ALA A 378 3.30 8.90 -26.36
CA ALA A 378 3.48 7.97 -25.26
C ALA A 378 2.66 8.36 -24.02
N ASP A 379 2.21 7.35 -23.28
CA ASP A 379 1.60 7.50 -21.96
C ASP A 379 2.61 7.16 -20.88
N ARG A 380 2.75 8.03 -19.88
CA ARG A 380 3.44 7.69 -18.63
C ARG A 380 2.52 6.86 -17.74
N LEU A 381 3.02 5.77 -17.18
CA LEU A 381 2.35 5.06 -16.10
C LEU A 381 2.76 5.59 -14.73
N SER A 382 1.83 5.51 -13.78
CA SER A 382 2.10 5.85 -12.38
C SER A 382 3.12 4.92 -11.70
N LEU A 383 3.42 3.75 -12.26
CA LEU A 383 4.44 2.85 -11.74
C LEU A 383 5.82 3.48 -11.93
N THR A 384 6.41 3.91 -10.82
CA THR A 384 7.75 4.52 -10.76
C THR A 384 8.63 3.66 -9.85
N PHE A 385 9.91 3.56 -10.19
CA PHE A 385 10.87 2.73 -9.47
C PHE A 385 12.00 3.59 -8.91
N ARG A 386 12.33 3.33 -7.65
CA ARG A 386 13.30 4.04 -6.83
C ARG A 386 14.16 3.03 -6.06
N PHE A 387 15.26 3.53 -5.52
CA PHE A 387 16.30 2.72 -4.89
C PHE A 387 16.55 3.21 -3.46
N GLU A 388 16.96 2.28 -2.61
CA GLU A 388 17.41 2.61 -1.25
C GLU A 388 18.64 3.54 -1.31
N ASP A 389 18.76 4.45 -0.34
CA ASP A 389 19.82 5.46 -0.36
C ASP A 389 21.21 4.83 -0.38
N GLY A 390 22.03 5.23 -1.37
CA GLY A 390 23.37 4.69 -1.57
C GLY A 390 23.41 3.23 -2.07
N SER A 391 22.29 2.67 -2.51
CA SER A 391 22.16 1.29 -2.96
C SER A 391 21.63 1.18 -4.39
N SER A 392 21.83 0.01 -5.01
CA SER A 392 21.17 -0.42 -6.26
C SER A 392 19.98 -1.36 -5.99
N THR A 393 19.61 -1.55 -4.73
CA THR A 393 18.44 -2.29 -4.30
C THR A 393 17.19 -1.44 -4.43
N LEU A 394 16.15 -1.97 -5.11
CA LEU A 394 14.84 -1.33 -5.17
C LEU A 394 14.24 -1.22 -3.77
N ASP A 395 13.61 -0.09 -3.46
CA ASP A 395 12.91 0.08 -2.18
C ASP A 395 11.64 -0.77 -2.09
N ALA A 396 11.00 -0.79 -0.91
CA ALA A 396 9.85 -1.64 -0.65
C ALA A 396 8.67 -1.37 -1.60
N GLN A 397 8.36 -0.10 -1.87
CA GLN A 397 7.26 0.27 -2.74
C GLN A 397 7.57 -0.06 -4.21
N SER A 398 8.82 0.11 -4.64
CA SER A 398 9.28 -0.24 -5.98
C SER A 398 9.24 -1.75 -6.25
N ARG A 399 9.51 -2.58 -5.23
CA ARG A 399 9.32 -4.05 -5.33
C ARG A 399 7.85 -4.43 -5.48
N ASP A 400 6.96 -3.73 -4.78
CA ASP A 400 5.51 -3.87 -4.91
C ASP A 400 5.04 -3.46 -6.33
N ASN A 401 5.52 -2.30 -6.83
CA ASN A 401 5.25 -1.82 -8.19
C ASN A 401 5.75 -2.80 -9.27
N LEU A 402 6.85 -3.51 -9.00
CA LEU A 402 7.42 -4.49 -9.91
C LEU A 402 6.54 -5.74 -10.03
N ALA A 403 5.99 -6.21 -8.91
CA ALA A 403 5.02 -7.30 -8.88
C ALA A 403 3.73 -6.92 -9.62
N ASP A 404 3.24 -5.69 -9.38
CA ASP A 404 2.07 -5.16 -10.09
C ASP A 404 2.35 -5.06 -11.60
N LEU A 405 3.54 -4.59 -12.03
CA LEU A 405 3.95 -4.55 -13.43
C LEU A 405 3.98 -5.96 -14.06
N ALA A 406 4.59 -6.94 -13.40
CA ALA A 406 4.66 -8.32 -13.89
C ALA A 406 3.26 -8.88 -14.18
N GLN A 407 2.29 -8.64 -13.28
CA GLN A 407 0.91 -9.06 -13.45
C GLN A 407 0.21 -8.33 -14.62
N LEU A 408 0.46 -7.03 -14.79
CA LEU A 408 -0.10 -6.25 -15.90
C LEU A 408 0.43 -6.74 -17.26
N ILE A 409 1.72 -7.09 -17.35
CA ILE A 409 2.31 -7.69 -18.55
C ILE A 409 1.69 -9.07 -18.81
N ALA A 410 1.66 -9.94 -17.79
CA ALA A 410 1.13 -11.30 -17.93
C ALA A 410 -0.36 -11.34 -18.32
N SER A 411 -1.15 -10.33 -17.94
CA SER A 411 -2.56 -10.20 -18.32
C SER A 411 -2.78 -9.60 -19.72
N GLY A 412 -1.72 -9.25 -20.45
CA GLY A 412 -1.81 -8.73 -21.81
C GLY A 412 -2.37 -7.32 -21.92
N GLN A 413 -2.22 -6.48 -20.87
CA GLN A 413 -2.77 -5.11 -20.86
C GLN A 413 -2.06 -4.11 -21.78
N PHE A 414 -0.90 -4.48 -22.32
CA PHE A 414 -0.04 -3.61 -23.13
C PHE A 414 0.09 -4.09 -24.59
N ARG A 415 -0.95 -4.71 -25.13
CA ARG A 415 -0.99 -5.08 -26.56
C ARG A 415 -0.79 -3.84 -27.43
N ASP A 416 -0.01 -4.00 -28.50
CA ASP A 416 0.32 -2.94 -29.47
C ASP A 416 1.04 -1.73 -28.85
N GLN A 417 1.71 -1.92 -27.71
CA GLN A 417 2.47 -0.90 -27.02
C GLN A 417 3.85 -1.45 -26.64
N ARG A 418 4.89 -0.66 -26.93
CA ARG A 418 6.24 -0.93 -26.46
C ARG A 418 6.43 -0.32 -25.08
N LEU A 419 6.83 -1.15 -24.13
CA LEU A 419 7.18 -0.72 -22.77
C LEU A 419 8.59 -0.14 -22.75
N VAL A 420 8.74 1.07 -22.21
CA VAL A 420 10.03 1.73 -22.04
C VAL A 420 10.24 2.13 -20.59
N LEU A 421 11.34 1.68 -19.98
CA LEU A 421 11.80 2.18 -18.70
C LEU A 421 12.80 3.32 -18.93
N ALA A 422 12.38 4.54 -18.62
CA ALA A 422 13.17 5.75 -18.75
C ALA A 422 13.81 6.10 -17.40
N GLY A 423 15.14 5.98 -17.32
CA GLY A 423 15.90 6.34 -16.12
C GLY A 423 16.24 7.83 -16.06
N PHE A 424 16.20 8.38 -14.85
CA PHE A 424 16.55 9.77 -14.53
C PHE A 424 17.47 9.85 -13.30
N SER A 425 18.20 10.95 -13.20
CA SER A 425 19.11 11.29 -12.09
C SER A 425 18.82 12.71 -11.57
N ASP A 426 19.37 13.01 -10.39
CA ASP A 426 19.54 14.39 -9.95
C ASP A 426 20.76 15.02 -10.65
N GLY A 427 20.92 16.33 -10.49
CA GLY A 427 22.06 17.12 -10.98
C GLY A 427 23.30 17.09 -10.11
N SER A 428 23.42 16.12 -9.19
CA SER A 428 24.63 16.00 -8.35
C SER A 428 25.70 15.19 -9.07
N GLY A 429 26.68 15.86 -9.67
CA GLY A 429 27.81 15.20 -10.33
C GLY A 429 28.00 15.70 -11.75
N ALA A 430 28.76 14.95 -12.55
CA ALA A 430 28.97 15.29 -13.95
C ALA A 430 27.87 14.67 -14.82
N ALA A 431 27.28 15.45 -15.73
CA ALA A 431 26.19 15.01 -16.60
C ALA A 431 26.42 13.66 -17.32
N PRO A 432 27.62 13.33 -17.86
CA PRO A 432 27.85 12.02 -18.46
C PRO A 432 27.76 10.85 -17.48
N ALA A 433 28.19 11.05 -16.22
CA ALA A 433 28.09 10.04 -15.17
C ALA A 433 26.63 9.85 -14.73
N ASN A 434 25.89 10.96 -14.63
CA ASN A 434 24.47 10.99 -14.32
C ASN A 434 23.63 10.26 -15.39
N LEU A 435 23.95 10.49 -16.67
CA LEU A 435 23.36 9.76 -17.78
C LEU A 435 23.65 8.25 -17.69
N ALA A 436 24.90 7.86 -17.48
CA ALA A 436 25.27 6.44 -17.34
C ALA A 436 24.53 5.76 -16.16
N LEU A 437 24.44 6.44 -15.02
CA LEU A 437 23.73 5.95 -13.83
C LEU A 437 22.22 5.79 -14.09
N SER A 438 21.63 6.70 -14.86
CA SER A 438 20.22 6.63 -15.24
C SER A 438 19.92 5.37 -16.08
N VAL A 439 20.81 5.01 -17.01
CA VAL A 439 20.72 3.78 -17.81
C VAL A 439 20.89 2.53 -16.94
N GLU A 440 21.89 2.54 -16.05
CA GLU A 440 22.17 1.41 -15.15
C GLU A 440 20.97 1.09 -14.25
N ARG A 441 20.33 2.13 -13.70
CA ARG A 441 19.13 1.99 -12.88
C ARG A 441 17.96 1.39 -13.66
N ALA A 442 17.72 1.86 -14.88
CA ALA A 442 16.68 1.28 -15.73
C ALA A 442 16.96 -0.20 -16.06
N ALA A 443 18.22 -0.54 -16.36
CA ALA A 443 18.64 -1.92 -16.58
C ALA A 443 18.41 -2.80 -15.34
N ARG A 444 18.67 -2.27 -14.14
CA ARG A 444 18.45 -3.00 -12.89
C ARG A 444 16.98 -3.33 -12.68
N VAL A 445 16.06 -2.42 -12.99
CA VAL A 445 14.61 -2.69 -12.90
C VAL A 445 14.20 -3.85 -13.82
N VAL A 446 14.71 -3.89 -15.05
CA VAL A 446 14.45 -5.00 -15.99
C VAL A 446 15.00 -6.34 -15.46
N GLN A 447 16.21 -6.34 -14.90
CA GLN A 447 16.81 -7.54 -14.33
C GLN A 447 15.98 -8.10 -13.17
N GLU A 448 15.53 -7.24 -12.26
CA GLU A 448 14.66 -7.64 -11.16
C GLU A 448 13.30 -8.14 -11.67
N LEU A 449 12.72 -7.48 -12.70
CA LEU A 449 11.46 -7.92 -13.31
C LEU A 449 11.57 -9.34 -13.87
N ALA A 450 12.63 -9.60 -14.63
CA ALA A 450 12.89 -10.92 -15.20
C ALA A 450 13.15 -11.98 -14.12
N ALA A 451 13.73 -11.59 -12.98
CA ALA A 451 13.98 -12.50 -11.87
C ALA A 451 12.69 -12.92 -11.14
N ILE A 452 11.74 -11.99 -10.94
CA ILE A 452 10.47 -12.28 -10.26
C ILE A 452 9.42 -12.90 -11.17
N ALA A 453 9.56 -12.75 -12.49
CA ALA A 453 8.62 -13.23 -13.49
C ALA A 453 9.35 -14.00 -14.62
N PRO A 454 9.96 -15.17 -14.31
CA PRO A 454 10.77 -15.93 -15.26
C PRO A 454 10.00 -16.47 -16.46
N ASP A 455 8.67 -16.54 -16.36
CA ASP A 455 7.80 -17.01 -17.43
C ASP A 455 7.47 -15.92 -18.47
N LEU A 456 7.86 -14.66 -18.23
CA LEU A 456 7.67 -13.60 -19.22
C LEU A 456 8.62 -13.80 -20.41
N ALA A 457 8.05 -13.75 -21.61
CA ALA A 457 8.83 -13.77 -22.83
C ALA A 457 9.82 -12.59 -22.87
N PRO A 458 11.06 -12.76 -23.35
CA PRO A 458 12.04 -11.67 -23.44
C PRO A 458 11.52 -10.45 -24.19
N GLU A 459 10.67 -10.64 -25.19
CA GLU A 459 10.05 -9.57 -26.00
C GLU A 459 9.00 -8.76 -25.23
N ALA A 460 8.46 -9.32 -24.15
CA ALA A 460 7.50 -8.64 -23.27
C ALA A 460 8.19 -7.77 -22.20
N LEU A 461 9.52 -7.90 -22.03
CA LEU A 461 10.27 -7.08 -21.09
C LEU A 461 10.42 -5.64 -21.62
N PRO A 462 10.36 -4.63 -20.74
CA PRO A 462 10.58 -3.26 -21.15
C PRO A 462 11.96 -3.03 -21.75
N VAL A 463 12.03 -2.25 -22.83
CA VAL A 463 13.30 -1.68 -23.27
C VAL A 463 13.71 -0.55 -22.35
N ILE A 464 15.00 -0.25 -22.26
CA ILE A 464 15.52 0.79 -21.38
C ILE A 464 16.00 2.00 -22.18
N ASP A 465 15.86 3.17 -21.59
CA ASP A 465 16.57 4.37 -22.02
C ASP A 465 16.96 5.20 -20.78
N GLY A 466 18.02 5.99 -20.88
CA GLY A 466 18.48 6.86 -19.80
C GLY A 466 18.50 8.31 -20.26
N PHE A 467 18.07 9.22 -19.40
CA PHE A 467 17.94 10.65 -19.70
C PHE A 467 18.75 11.54 -18.76
N GLY A 468 19.48 10.94 -17.81
CA GLY A 468 20.22 11.69 -16.81
C GLY A 468 19.29 12.69 -16.13
N GLU A 469 19.69 13.96 -16.17
CA GLU A 469 18.99 15.08 -15.54
C GLU A 469 17.83 15.65 -16.37
N ALA A 470 17.62 15.16 -17.60
CA ALA A 470 16.57 15.68 -18.45
C ALA A 470 15.19 15.37 -17.84
N LEU A 471 14.29 16.36 -17.77
CA LEU A 471 12.94 16.25 -17.18
C LEU A 471 12.91 16.13 -15.63
N PRO A 472 13.40 17.16 -14.90
CA PRO A 472 13.35 17.19 -13.44
C PRO A 472 11.91 17.27 -12.91
N MET A 473 11.68 16.64 -11.76
CA MET A 473 10.42 16.68 -10.98
C MET A 473 10.44 17.75 -9.90
N ALA A 474 11.64 18.12 -9.47
CA ALA A 474 11.93 19.01 -8.37
C ALA A 474 13.32 19.60 -8.59
N CYS A 475 13.70 20.56 -7.77
CA CYS A 475 15.02 21.17 -7.76
C CYS A 475 15.98 20.40 -6.86
N ASP A 476 17.25 20.37 -7.24
CA ASP A 476 18.27 19.55 -6.57
C ASP A 476 18.86 20.19 -5.30
N GLU A 477 18.33 21.32 -4.86
CA GLU A 477 18.78 22.04 -3.67
C GLU A 477 18.48 21.25 -2.38
N THR A 478 17.36 20.52 -2.37
CA THR A 478 16.93 19.73 -1.20
C THR A 478 17.20 18.24 -1.39
N ALA A 479 17.41 17.51 -0.28
CA ALA A 479 17.57 16.05 -0.35
C ALA A 479 16.34 15.35 -0.93
N ILE A 480 15.15 15.86 -0.61
CA ILE A 480 13.86 15.38 -1.13
C ILE A 480 13.77 15.63 -2.64
N GLY A 481 14.10 16.84 -3.11
CA GLY A 481 14.06 17.15 -4.54
C GLY A 481 15.02 16.29 -5.36
N ARG A 482 16.25 16.09 -4.87
CA ARG A 482 17.19 15.14 -5.49
C ARG A 482 16.64 13.71 -5.50
N GLN A 483 16.03 13.26 -4.40
CA GLN A 483 15.42 11.93 -4.34
C GLN A 483 14.29 11.79 -5.36
N LEU A 484 13.45 12.81 -5.54
CA LEU A 484 12.40 12.81 -6.56
C LEU A 484 12.99 12.68 -7.97
N ASN A 485 14.11 13.34 -8.25
CA ASN A 485 14.80 13.27 -9.55
C ASN A 485 15.47 11.91 -9.81
N ARG A 486 15.95 11.21 -8.79
CA ARG A 486 16.48 9.83 -8.89
C ARG A 486 15.35 8.81 -9.02
N ARG A 487 14.93 8.50 -10.25
CA ARG A 487 13.82 7.56 -10.52
C ARG A 487 13.94 6.86 -11.86
N VAL A 488 13.17 5.80 -12.04
CA VAL A 488 12.90 5.17 -13.33
C VAL A 488 11.39 5.18 -13.56
N GLU A 489 10.96 5.74 -14.69
CA GLU A 489 9.55 5.83 -15.07
C GLU A 489 9.20 4.80 -16.14
N LEU A 490 7.99 4.25 -16.08
CA LEU A 490 7.46 3.39 -17.13
C LEU A 490 6.63 4.20 -18.14
N TRP A 491 6.98 4.07 -19.42
CA TRP A 491 6.33 4.72 -20.55
C TRP A 491 5.78 3.69 -21.52
N LEU A 492 4.56 3.91 -21.99
CA LEU A 492 3.89 3.11 -23.01
C LEU A 492 3.99 3.87 -24.33
N VAL A 493 4.83 3.39 -25.23
CA VAL A 493 4.98 3.98 -26.57
C VAL A 493 4.10 3.19 -27.53
N PRO A 494 3.16 3.81 -28.27
CA PRO A 494 2.37 3.12 -29.27
C PRO A 494 3.27 2.41 -30.28
N ASP A 495 3.01 1.13 -30.54
CA ASP A 495 3.66 0.41 -31.63
C ASP A 495 2.80 0.54 -32.88
N PHE A 496 3.13 1.52 -33.73
CA PHE A 496 2.43 1.71 -35.00
C PHE A 496 2.81 0.66 -36.06
N ALA A 497 3.75 -0.24 -35.76
CA ALA A 497 4.05 -1.40 -36.61
C ALA A 497 3.02 -2.52 -36.32
N GLY A 498 1.83 -2.39 -36.89
CA GLY A 498 0.88 -3.51 -36.96
C GLY A 498 1.54 -4.75 -37.62
N PRO A 499 0.93 -5.95 -37.50
CA PRO A 499 1.44 -7.13 -38.18
C PRO A 499 1.60 -6.81 -39.67
N ALA A 500 2.77 -7.15 -40.23
CA ALA A 500 3.04 -6.93 -41.65
C ALA A 500 1.85 -7.45 -42.47
N PRO A 501 1.28 -6.66 -43.41
CA PRO A 501 0.20 -7.14 -44.25
C PRO A 501 0.74 -8.26 -45.13
N GLY A 502 0.44 -9.52 -44.78
CA GLY A 502 0.82 -10.68 -45.61
C GLY A 502 1.20 -11.98 -44.92
N ALA A 503 0.93 -12.20 -43.64
CA ALA A 503 0.95 -13.54 -43.07
C ALA A 503 -0.48 -14.07 -42.94
N ASP A 504 -0.99 -14.64 -44.04
CA ASP A 504 -2.21 -15.46 -44.01
C ASP A 504 -1.99 -16.66 -43.07
N PRO A 505 -2.96 -17.01 -42.22
CA PRO A 505 -2.91 -18.24 -41.45
C PRO A 505 -3.28 -19.41 -42.38
N LEU A 506 -2.33 -20.30 -42.64
CA LEU A 506 -2.59 -21.66 -43.07
C LEU A 506 -2.36 -22.63 -41.90
#